data_AF-A0A6N2L7S4-F1
#
_entry.id   AF-A0A6N2L7S4-F1
#
_cell.length_a   1.000
_cell.length_b   1.000
_cell.length_c   1.000
_cell.angle_alpha   90.00
_cell.angle_beta   90.00
_cell.angle_gamma   90.00
#
_symmetry.space_group_name_H-M   'P 1'
#
loop_
_entity.id
_entity.type
_entity.pdbx_description
1 polymer ?
#
loop_
_entity_poly.entity_id
_entity_poly.type
_entity_poly.pdbx_seq_one_letter_code
_entity_poly.pdbx_strand_id
1 'polypeptide(L)'
;MEFSKSFSIQGLVKTIKGELLLDSTDPYSFIAPSAYDTAWLAMVPDGSRPCQPMFKNCLDWVLNNQNEEGFWGEYDGHGMPTVECLPATIACMIALKRWKTGENMIDKGMAFIEANAEKLIREIYGSNCPRWFAIVFPAMVKMAQISGLEIISPARKKRVVMDIFYKRERILEREELVDKNHYPPLLSYLEALPALCNFDQEDVHKHLHADGSLFQSSTAVLMH
;
A
#
# COMPACT_ATOMS: atom_id res chain seq x y z
N MET A 1 18.12 42.09 -21.75
CA MET A 1 18.31 41.21 -20.58
C MET A 1 17.93 39.82 -21.05
N GLU A 2 18.90 39.10 -21.63
CA GLU A 2 18.68 37.81 -22.28
C GLU A 2 18.73 36.69 -21.24
N PHE A 3 17.69 35.85 -21.23
CA PHE A 3 17.70 34.57 -20.54
C PHE A 3 18.55 33.59 -21.37
N SER A 4 19.77 33.29 -20.91
CA SER A 4 20.54 32.15 -21.40
C SER A 4 20.71 31.12 -20.30
N LYS A 5 19.88 30.09 -20.34
CA LYS A 5 20.19 28.77 -19.77
C LYS A 5 19.82 27.73 -20.82
N SER A 6 20.60 27.65 -21.89
CA SER A 6 20.61 26.45 -22.72
C SER A 6 21.34 25.36 -21.92
N PHE A 7 20.57 24.52 -21.21
CA PHE A 7 21.10 23.21 -20.82
C PHE A 7 21.45 22.48 -22.11
N SER A 8 22.75 22.36 -22.41
CA SER A 8 23.20 21.62 -23.59
C SER A 8 22.70 20.18 -23.46
N ILE A 9 22.00 19.68 -24.48
CA ILE A 9 21.49 18.30 -24.56
C ILE A 9 22.60 17.31 -24.21
N GLN A 10 23.86 17.60 -24.58
CA GLN A 10 25.02 16.77 -24.24
C GLN A 10 25.29 16.70 -22.73
N GLY A 11 25.06 17.80 -22.00
CA GLY A 11 25.16 17.84 -20.55
C GLY A 11 24.09 16.97 -19.89
N LEU A 12 22.84 17.09 -20.33
CA LEU A 12 21.73 16.25 -19.85
C LEU A 12 21.96 14.76 -20.14
N VAL A 13 22.43 14.42 -21.34
CA VAL A 13 22.78 13.05 -21.72
C VAL A 13 23.90 12.50 -20.84
N LYS A 14 24.89 13.32 -20.49
CA LYS A 14 25.99 12.92 -19.60
C LYS A 14 25.49 12.68 -18.16
N THR A 15 24.59 13.51 -17.66
CA THR A 15 23.96 13.32 -16.34
C THR A 15 23.14 12.04 -16.29
N ILE A 16 22.25 11.83 -17.26
CA ILE A 16 21.40 10.62 -17.34
C ILE A 16 22.26 9.36 -17.44
N LYS A 17 23.32 9.39 -18.27
CA LYS A 17 24.28 8.28 -18.36
C LYS A 17 25.03 8.05 -17.05
N GLY A 18 25.38 9.11 -16.32
CA GLY A 18 26.01 9.01 -15.00
C GLY A 18 25.08 8.38 -13.96
N GLU A 19 23.81 8.76 -13.94
CA GLU A 19 22.83 8.23 -12.98
C GLU A 19 22.43 6.78 -13.28
N LEU A 20 22.32 6.39 -14.55
CA LEU A 20 21.87 5.06 -14.98
C LEU A 20 22.98 4.01 -15.15
N LEU A 21 24.23 4.42 -15.40
CA LEU A 21 25.32 3.51 -15.79
C LEU A 21 26.44 3.39 -14.74
N LEU A 22 26.21 3.84 -13.51
CA LEU A 22 27.12 3.54 -12.41
C LEU A 22 26.93 2.07 -12.00
N ASP A 23 27.88 1.21 -12.40
CA ASP A 23 27.98 -0.21 -12.02
C ASP A 23 28.01 -0.48 -10.50
N SER A 24 28.02 0.56 -9.67
CA SER A 24 28.05 0.51 -8.21
C SER A 24 26.74 0.93 -7.53
N THR A 25 25.75 1.43 -8.28
CA THR A 25 24.48 1.87 -7.70
C THR A 25 23.54 0.68 -7.66
N ASP A 26 23.12 0.29 -6.45
CA ASP A 26 22.07 -0.71 -6.27
C ASP A 26 20.84 -0.28 -7.09
N PRO A 27 20.38 -1.05 -8.09
CA PRO A 27 19.24 -0.67 -8.93
C PRO A 27 17.96 -0.41 -8.12
N TYR A 28 17.88 -0.90 -6.87
CA TYR A 28 16.75 -0.66 -5.98
C TYR A 28 16.84 0.66 -5.20
N SER A 29 17.97 1.38 -5.24
CA SER A 29 18.15 2.66 -4.51
C SER A 29 17.26 3.80 -5.03
N PHE A 30 16.65 3.64 -6.19
CA PHE A 30 15.76 4.63 -6.81
C PHE A 30 14.27 4.36 -6.53
N ILE A 31 13.94 3.25 -5.86
CA ILE A 31 12.56 2.90 -5.54
C ILE A 31 12.21 3.52 -4.19
N ALA A 32 11.19 4.39 -4.19
CA ALA A 32 10.67 4.96 -2.95
C ALA A 32 10.11 3.86 -2.04
N PRO A 33 10.33 3.92 -0.72
CA PRO A 33 9.78 2.94 0.21
C PRO A 33 8.25 2.95 0.17
N SER A 34 7.64 1.79 -0.06
CA SER A 34 6.19 1.63 0.07
C SER A 34 5.81 1.53 1.55
N ALA A 35 5.13 2.56 2.07
CA ALA A 35 4.64 2.54 3.44
C ALA A 35 3.66 1.38 3.69
N TYR A 36 2.83 1.05 2.69
CA TYR A 36 1.89 -0.06 2.75
C TYR A 36 2.62 -1.40 2.90
N ASP A 37 3.62 -1.68 2.05
CA ASP A 37 4.36 -2.94 2.10
C ASP A 37 5.22 -3.02 3.37
N THR A 38 5.82 -1.90 3.78
CA THR A 38 6.61 -1.82 5.02
C THR A 38 5.75 -2.11 6.24
N ALA A 39 4.51 -1.61 6.29
CA ALA A 39 3.57 -1.91 7.37
C ALA A 39 3.17 -3.38 7.39
N TRP A 40 2.97 -3.99 6.23
CA TRP A 40 2.73 -5.43 6.11
C TRP A 40 3.87 -6.26 6.68
N LEU A 41 5.12 -5.95 6.31
CA LEU A 41 6.31 -6.58 6.89
C LEU A 41 6.38 -6.36 8.41
N ALA A 42 6.06 -5.16 8.88
CA ALA A 42 6.06 -4.84 10.30
C ALA A 42 5.06 -5.71 11.09
N MET A 43 3.98 -6.22 10.49
CA MET A 43 3.00 -7.07 11.16
C MET A 43 3.46 -8.52 11.37
N VAL A 44 4.47 -9.00 10.65
CA VAL A 44 4.90 -10.40 10.70
C VAL A 44 5.50 -10.74 12.07
N PRO A 45 4.94 -11.69 12.82
CA PRO A 45 5.50 -12.09 14.12
C PRO A 45 6.76 -12.93 13.95
N ASP A 46 7.70 -12.79 14.88
CA ASP A 46 8.86 -13.69 14.96
C ASP A 46 8.39 -15.11 15.32
N GLY A 47 8.76 -16.10 14.50
CA GLY A 47 8.33 -17.49 14.68
C GLY A 47 8.78 -18.13 16.00
N SER A 48 9.89 -17.67 16.57
CA SER A 48 10.39 -18.11 17.88
C SER A 48 9.82 -17.28 19.04
N ARG A 49 9.47 -16.01 18.78
CA ARG A 49 9.01 -15.04 19.77
C ARG A 49 7.80 -14.27 19.24
N PRO A 50 6.59 -14.86 19.26
CA PRO A 50 5.40 -14.26 18.63
C PRO A 50 4.99 -12.89 19.17
N CYS A 51 5.49 -12.50 20.35
CA CYS A 51 5.24 -11.20 20.97
C CYS A 51 6.12 -10.05 20.42
N GLN A 52 6.96 -10.29 19.42
CA GLN A 52 7.74 -9.25 18.74
C GLN A 52 7.68 -9.40 17.21
N PRO A 53 7.89 -8.31 16.45
CA PRO A 53 7.97 -8.40 15.00
C PRO A 53 9.25 -9.12 14.55
N MET A 54 9.12 -9.93 13.50
CA MET A 54 10.25 -10.53 12.78
C MET A 54 11.12 -9.44 12.15
N PHE A 55 10.49 -8.44 11.54
CA PHE A 55 11.15 -7.32 10.86
C PHE A 55 11.07 -6.04 11.69
N LYS A 56 11.89 -5.96 12.75
CA LYS A 56 11.91 -4.80 13.67
C LYS A 56 12.15 -3.47 12.96
N ASN A 57 13.07 -3.44 11.99
CA ASN A 57 13.38 -2.24 11.22
C ASN A 57 12.16 -1.70 10.45
N CYS A 58 11.23 -2.56 10.02
CA CYS A 58 10.01 -2.10 9.37
C CYS A 58 9.07 -1.41 10.36
N LEU A 59 8.94 -1.94 11.59
CA LEU A 59 8.18 -1.26 12.64
C LEU A 59 8.82 0.08 13.03
N ASP A 60 10.15 0.10 13.17
CA ASP A 60 10.89 1.34 13.44
C ASP A 60 10.70 2.35 12.32
N TRP A 61 10.69 1.91 11.05
CA TRP A 61 10.40 2.78 9.92
C TRP A 61 8.99 3.38 10.03
N VAL A 62 7.96 2.57 10.33
CA VAL A 62 6.59 3.07 10.51
C VAL A 62 6.53 4.14 11.61
N LEU A 63 7.21 3.92 12.74
CA LEU A 63 7.26 4.86 13.87
C LEU A 63 7.96 6.20 13.52
N ASN A 64 8.87 6.20 12.54
CA ASN A 64 9.68 7.39 12.24
C ASN A 64 9.28 8.12 10.96
N ASN A 65 8.30 7.62 10.20
CA ASN A 65 7.94 8.15 8.87
C ASN A 65 6.46 8.55 8.75
N GLN A 66 5.75 8.79 9.86
CA GLN A 66 4.45 9.48 9.81
C GLN A 66 4.69 10.96 9.48
N ASN A 67 3.98 11.50 8.49
CA ASN A 67 4.10 12.93 8.20
C ASN A 67 3.34 13.81 9.21
N GLU A 68 3.53 15.11 9.07
CA GLU A 68 2.93 16.12 9.95
C GLU A 68 1.40 16.14 9.91
N GLU A 69 0.81 15.77 8.77
CA GLU A 69 -0.64 15.66 8.57
C GLU A 69 -1.22 14.33 9.07
N GLY A 70 -0.39 13.44 9.61
CA GLY A 70 -0.81 12.21 10.27
C GLY A 70 -0.94 10.98 9.36
N PHE A 71 -0.54 11.06 8.09
CA PHE A 71 -0.62 9.93 7.18
C PHE A 71 0.75 9.31 6.87
N TRP A 72 0.72 8.16 6.22
CA TRP A 72 1.89 7.53 5.60
C TRP A 72 1.66 7.37 4.10
N GLY A 73 2.72 7.53 3.33
CA GLY A 73 2.71 7.54 1.87
C GLY A 73 3.18 8.87 1.31
N GLU A 74 3.13 8.99 -0.01
CA GLU A 74 3.73 10.11 -0.73
C GLU A 74 2.73 11.20 -1.08
N TYR A 75 3.25 12.43 -1.15
CA TYR A 75 2.56 13.57 -1.75
C TYR A 75 2.62 13.50 -3.28
N ASP A 76 1.61 14.04 -3.96
CA ASP A 76 1.67 14.27 -5.39
C ASP A 76 2.59 15.45 -5.76
N GLY A 77 2.72 15.72 -7.07
CA GLY A 77 3.51 16.84 -7.57
C GLY A 77 3.02 18.24 -7.15
N HIS A 78 1.85 18.32 -6.49
CA HIS A 78 1.27 19.54 -5.95
C HIS A 78 1.36 19.62 -4.43
N GLY A 79 1.99 18.65 -3.77
CA GLY A 79 2.09 18.59 -2.32
C GLY A 79 0.80 18.15 -1.64
N MET A 80 -0.08 17.43 -2.34
CA MET A 80 -1.33 16.91 -1.80
C MET A 80 -1.24 15.40 -1.54
N PRO A 81 -1.86 14.86 -0.47
CA PRO A 81 -1.92 13.42 -0.27
C PRO A 81 -2.60 12.73 -1.44
N THR A 82 -2.08 11.57 -1.84
CA THR A 82 -2.68 10.74 -2.88
C THR A 82 -3.70 9.75 -2.30
N VAL A 83 -4.47 9.09 -3.17
CA VAL A 83 -5.39 8.04 -2.73
C VAL A 83 -4.66 6.84 -2.12
N GLU A 84 -3.40 6.61 -2.48
CA GLU A 84 -2.53 5.54 -1.96
C GLU A 84 -2.22 5.71 -0.46
N CYS A 85 -2.26 6.96 0.04
CA CYS A 85 -2.07 7.26 1.44
C CYS A 85 -3.16 6.63 2.32
N LEU A 86 -4.36 6.37 1.80
CA LEU A 86 -5.45 5.78 2.58
C LEU A 86 -5.13 4.34 3.02
N PRO A 87 -4.93 3.36 2.11
CA PRO A 87 -4.57 2.01 2.53
C PRO A 87 -3.22 1.94 3.25
N ALA A 88 -2.23 2.75 2.85
CA ALA A 88 -0.93 2.81 3.54
C ALA A 88 -1.08 3.23 5.01
N THR A 89 -1.82 4.32 5.27
CA THR A 89 -2.07 4.80 6.64
C THR A 89 -2.82 3.76 7.46
N ILE A 90 -3.82 3.10 6.88
CA ILE A 90 -4.56 2.03 7.58
C ILE A 90 -3.62 0.88 7.95
N ALA A 91 -2.80 0.41 7.01
CA ALA A 91 -1.84 -0.66 7.27
C ALA A 91 -0.85 -0.28 8.39
N CYS A 92 -0.29 0.95 8.35
CA CYS A 92 0.59 1.45 9.40
C CYS A 92 -0.09 1.47 10.77
N MET A 93 -1.33 1.97 10.87
CA MET A 93 -2.08 1.97 12.13
C MET A 93 -2.34 0.55 12.65
N ILE A 94 -2.65 -0.41 11.78
CA ILE A 94 -2.83 -1.81 12.18
C ILE A 94 -1.51 -2.37 12.73
N ALA A 95 -0.38 -2.11 12.07
CA ALA A 95 0.94 -2.53 12.54
C ALA A 95 1.26 -1.96 13.93
N LEU A 96 1.05 -0.65 14.13
CA LEU A 96 1.22 0.02 15.42
C LEU A 96 0.31 -0.58 16.50
N LYS A 97 -0.97 -0.80 16.17
CA LYS A 97 -1.96 -1.40 17.07
C LYS A 97 -1.57 -2.81 17.49
N ARG A 98 -1.11 -3.64 16.55
CA ARG A 98 -0.68 -5.02 16.79
C ARG A 98 0.43 -5.10 17.83
N TRP A 99 1.39 -4.18 17.78
CA TRP A 99 2.52 -4.13 18.70
C TRP A 99 2.32 -3.21 19.89
N LYS A 100 1.10 -2.68 20.08
CA LYS A 100 0.71 -1.81 21.21
C LYS A 100 1.67 -0.62 21.37
N THR A 101 2.01 0.01 20.25
CA THR A 101 2.90 1.19 20.20
C THR A 101 2.27 2.30 19.35
N GLY A 102 2.79 3.51 19.44
CA GLY A 102 2.40 4.62 18.57
C GLY A 102 0.94 5.07 18.71
N GLU A 103 0.33 5.00 19.90
CA GLU A 103 -1.09 5.36 20.11
C GLU A 103 -1.44 6.76 19.57
N ASN A 104 -0.62 7.77 19.89
CA ASN A 104 -0.80 9.13 19.34
C ASN A 104 -0.73 9.18 17.80
N MET A 105 0.06 8.29 17.17
CA MET A 105 0.17 8.22 15.71
C MET A 105 -1.06 7.57 15.10
N ILE A 106 -1.65 6.58 15.78
CA ILE A 106 -2.94 6.00 15.39
C ILE A 106 -4.02 7.09 15.41
N ASP A 107 -4.09 7.90 16.45
CA ASP A 107 -5.08 8.99 16.55
C ASP A 107 -4.94 10.01 15.40
N LYS A 108 -3.71 10.37 15.07
CA LYS A 108 -3.41 11.25 13.91
C LYS A 108 -3.83 10.61 12.58
N GLY A 109 -3.52 9.33 12.38
CA GLY A 109 -3.93 8.59 11.18
C GLY A 109 -5.45 8.48 11.05
N MET A 110 -6.15 8.27 12.16
CA MET A 110 -7.61 8.30 12.20
C MET A 110 -8.15 9.67 11.79
N ALA A 111 -7.61 10.75 12.36
CA ALA A 111 -8.00 12.11 12.01
C ALA A 111 -7.77 12.41 10.52
N PHE A 112 -6.64 11.97 9.96
CA PHE A 112 -6.37 12.10 8.52
C PHE A 112 -7.41 11.37 7.67
N ILE A 113 -7.72 10.10 7.98
CA ILE A 113 -8.69 9.31 7.21
C ILE A 113 -10.07 9.96 7.27
N GLU A 114 -10.50 10.41 8.46
CA GLU A 114 -11.79 11.08 8.63
C GLU A 114 -11.90 12.37 7.81
N ALA A 115 -10.83 13.16 7.77
CA ALA A 115 -10.79 14.43 7.04
C ALA A 115 -10.71 14.23 5.52
N ASN A 116 -9.96 13.24 5.04
CA ASN A 116 -9.51 13.19 3.64
C ASN A 116 -10.12 12.06 2.80
N ALA A 117 -10.58 10.95 3.40
CA ALA A 117 -10.95 9.76 2.62
C ALA A 117 -12.02 10.03 1.56
N GLU A 118 -13.08 10.79 1.89
CA GLU A 118 -14.12 11.11 0.92
C GLU A 118 -13.59 11.93 -0.26
N LYS A 119 -12.78 12.95 0.04
CA LYS A 119 -12.23 13.87 -0.96
C LYS A 119 -11.35 13.09 -1.95
N LEU A 120 -10.38 12.34 -1.41
CA LEU A 120 -9.44 11.56 -2.21
C LEU A 120 -10.15 10.51 -3.07
N ILE A 121 -11.16 9.84 -2.52
CA ILE A 121 -11.93 8.85 -3.28
C ILE A 121 -12.76 9.54 -4.38
N ARG A 122 -13.36 10.71 -4.14
CA ARG A 122 -14.13 11.44 -5.18
C ARG A 122 -13.26 11.85 -6.37
N GLU A 123 -12.03 12.28 -6.11
CA GLU A 123 -11.08 12.69 -7.16
C GLU A 123 -10.75 11.54 -8.12
N ILE A 124 -10.62 10.32 -7.60
CA ILE A 124 -10.37 9.13 -8.45
C ILE A 124 -11.65 8.50 -9.01
N TYR A 125 -12.82 8.73 -8.38
CA TYR A 125 -14.07 8.13 -8.84
C TYR A 125 -14.55 8.75 -10.16
N GLY A 126 -14.32 10.05 -10.35
CA GLY A 126 -14.63 10.74 -11.61
C GLY A 126 -13.79 10.30 -12.82
N SER A 127 -12.63 9.66 -12.58
CA SER A 127 -11.61 9.35 -13.60
C SER A 127 -11.37 7.85 -13.83
N ASN A 128 -12.28 6.99 -13.35
CA ASN A 128 -12.12 5.53 -13.17
C ASN A 128 -11.22 5.17 -11.99
N CYS A 129 -11.84 4.88 -10.84
CA CYS A 129 -11.15 4.34 -9.67
C CYS A 129 -10.24 3.15 -10.05
N PRO A 130 -8.93 3.19 -9.73
CA PRO A 130 -8.00 2.11 -10.03
C PRO A 130 -8.47 0.77 -9.47
N ARG A 131 -8.26 -0.33 -10.23
CA ARG A 131 -8.66 -1.68 -9.82
C ARG A 131 -7.98 -2.11 -8.53
N TRP A 132 -6.66 -1.89 -8.42
CA TRP A 132 -5.88 -2.23 -7.23
C TRP A 132 -6.45 -1.54 -5.98
N PHE A 133 -6.86 -0.27 -6.09
CA PHE A 133 -7.40 0.48 -4.96
C PHE A 133 -8.75 -0.06 -4.53
N ALA A 134 -9.62 -0.37 -5.51
CA ALA A 134 -10.91 -0.99 -5.25
C ALA A 134 -10.79 -2.35 -4.56
N ILE A 135 -9.70 -3.09 -4.82
CA ILE A 135 -9.37 -4.30 -4.09
C ILE A 135 -8.83 -3.92 -2.71
N VAL A 136 -7.66 -3.29 -2.62
CA VAL A 136 -6.91 -3.12 -1.36
C VAL A 136 -7.66 -2.31 -0.30
N PHE A 137 -8.23 -1.16 -0.65
CA PHE A 137 -8.76 -0.22 0.36
C PHE A 137 -9.88 -0.81 1.24
N PRO A 138 -10.95 -1.43 0.69
CA PRO A 138 -11.96 -2.04 1.54
C PRO A 138 -11.45 -3.22 2.39
N ALA A 139 -10.46 -3.99 1.90
CA ALA A 139 -9.80 -5.02 2.71
C ALA A 139 -9.12 -4.42 3.93
N MET A 140 -8.38 -3.33 3.74
CA MET A 140 -7.69 -2.63 4.82
C MET A 140 -8.67 -2.10 5.86
N VAL A 141 -9.79 -1.50 5.43
CA VAL A 141 -10.84 -1.05 6.36
C VAL A 141 -11.39 -2.23 7.16
N LYS A 142 -11.63 -3.38 6.51
CA LYS A 142 -12.12 -4.58 7.20
C LYS A 142 -11.10 -5.13 8.20
N MET A 143 -9.82 -5.14 7.84
CA MET A 143 -8.73 -5.59 8.69
C MET A 143 -8.52 -4.70 9.91
N ALA A 144 -8.66 -3.38 9.73
CA ALA A 144 -8.62 -2.42 10.81
C ALA A 144 -9.74 -2.70 11.83
N GLN A 145 -10.97 -2.95 11.36
CA GLN A 145 -12.09 -3.31 12.23
C GLN A 145 -11.81 -4.59 13.03
N ILE A 146 -11.27 -5.63 12.40
CA ILE A 146 -10.85 -6.88 13.08
C ILE A 146 -9.78 -6.59 14.14
N SER A 147 -8.91 -5.62 13.89
CA SER A 147 -7.84 -5.19 14.80
C SER A 147 -8.30 -4.21 15.89
N GLY A 148 -9.60 -3.92 15.98
CA GLY A 148 -10.18 -3.01 16.96
C GLY A 148 -9.97 -1.53 16.64
N LEU A 149 -9.78 -1.19 15.37
CA LEU A 149 -9.76 0.18 14.86
C LEU A 149 -11.07 0.44 14.09
N GLU A 150 -11.95 1.26 14.64
CA GLU A 150 -13.23 1.59 14.02
C GLU A 150 -13.06 2.67 12.94
N ILE A 151 -12.54 2.27 11.79
CA ILE A 151 -12.35 3.15 10.63
C ILE A 151 -13.67 3.31 9.88
N ILE A 152 -13.98 4.56 9.49
CA ILE A 152 -15.17 4.93 8.68
C ILE A 152 -16.46 4.40 9.32
N SER A 153 -16.87 5.07 10.40
CA SER A 153 -18.06 4.71 11.19
C SER A 153 -19.33 4.54 10.33
N PRO A 154 -20.21 3.56 10.64
CA PRO A 154 -21.49 3.35 9.95
C PRO A 154 -22.38 4.60 9.87
N ALA A 155 -22.33 5.47 10.88
CA ALA A 155 -23.07 6.73 10.92
C ALA A 155 -22.61 7.76 9.87
N ARG A 156 -21.41 7.56 9.32
CA ARG A 156 -20.74 8.46 8.35
C ARG A 156 -20.49 7.77 7.01
N LYS A 157 -21.21 6.69 6.68
CA LYS A 157 -21.12 5.99 5.38
C LYS A 157 -21.48 6.93 4.23
N LYS A 158 -20.47 7.59 3.68
CA LYS A 158 -20.63 8.45 2.51
C LYS A 158 -20.75 7.56 1.27
N ARG A 159 -21.71 7.88 0.39
CA ARG A 159 -22.05 7.07 -0.81
C ARG A 159 -20.81 6.65 -1.60
N VAL A 160 -19.91 7.60 -1.86
CA VAL A 160 -18.68 7.36 -2.63
C VAL A 160 -17.78 6.29 -2.02
N VAL A 161 -17.70 6.21 -0.68
CA VAL A 161 -16.90 5.18 -0.01
C VAL A 161 -17.56 3.82 -0.21
N MET A 162 -18.88 3.74 -0.06
CA MET A 162 -19.63 2.49 -0.27
C MET A 162 -19.56 1.99 -1.72
N ASP A 163 -19.50 2.89 -2.70
CA ASP A 163 -19.32 2.52 -4.10
C ASP A 163 -18.01 1.73 -4.33
N ILE A 164 -16.95 2.02 -3.56
CA ILE A 164 -15.69 1.26 -3.61
C ILE A 164 -15.87 -0.16 -3.05
N PHE A 165 -16.64 -0.32 -1.97
CA PHE A 165 -16.95 -1.64 -1.41
C PHE A 165 -17.78 -2.48 -2.39
N TYR A 166 -18.81 -1.90 -3.01
CA TYR A 166 -19.59 -2.58 -4.06
C TYR A 166 -18.73 -2.94 -5.27
N LYS A 167 -17.80 -2.05 -5.66
CA LYS A 167 -16.87 -2.33 -6.76
C LYS A 167 -15.97 -3.51 -6.44
N ARG A 168 -15.48 -3.63 -5.20
CA ARG A 168 -14.69 -4.78 -4.74
C ARG A 168 -15.48 -6.07 -4.83
N GLU A 169 -16.70 -6.11 -4.31
CA GLU A 169 -17.55 -7.31 -4.35
C GLU A 169 -17.73 -7.78 -5.80
N ARG A 170 -18.05 -6.85 -6.71
CA ARG A 170 -18.18 -7.16 -8.14
C ARG A 170 -16.90 -7.68 -8.79
N ILE A 171 -15.72 -7.22 -8.36
CA ILE A 171 -14.43 -7.73 -8.85
C ILE A 171 -14.24 -9.18 -8.37
N LEU A 172 -14.43 -9.42 -7.07
CA LEU A 172 -14.23 -10.73 -6.45
C LEU A 172 -15.24 -11.79 -6.94
N GLU A 173 -16.45 -11.39 -7.31
CA GLU A 173 -17.48 -12.30 -7.85
C GLU A 173 -17.23 -12.68 -9.33
N ARG A 174 -16.54 -11.83 -10.09
CA ARG A 174 -16.42 -11.96 -11.54
C ARG A 174 -15.08 -12.51 -12.01
N GLU A 175 -14.03 -12.23 -11.27
CA GLU A 175 -12.66 -12.52 -11.70
C GLU A 175 -12.14 -13.79 -11.03
N GLU A 176 -11.42 -14.61 -11.80
CA GLU A 176 -10.76 -15.81 -11.28
C GLU A 176 -9.46 -15.44 -10.54
N LEU A 177 -9.01 -16.33 -9.64
CA LEU A 177 -7.81 -16.11 -8.82
C LEU A 177 -6.55 -16.01 -9.67
N VAL A 178 -6.45 -16.89 -10.68
CA VAL A 178 -5.35 -16.99 -11.63
C VAL A 178 -5.93 -16.80 -13.02
N ASP A 179 -5.98 -15.56 -13.48
CA ASP A 179 -6.42 -15.24 -14.85
C ASP A 179 -5.30 -14.53 -15.62
N LYS A 180 -5.23 -14.76 -16.93
CA LYS A 180 -4.31 -14.11 -17.87
C LYS A 180 -4.99 -12.90 -18.54
N ASN A 181 -5.72 -12.11 -17.75
CA ASN A 181 -6.34 -10.87 -18.23
C ASN A 181 -5.33 -9.73 -18.37
N HIS A 182 -5.79 -8.58 -18.86
CA HIS A 182 -4.99 -7.35 -19.01
C HIS A 182 -4.52 -6.73 -17.67
N TYR A 183 -4.91 -7.30 -16.53
CA TYR A 183 -4.62 -6.79 -15.18
C TYR A 183 -3.86 -7.84 -14.37
N PRO A 184 -3.10 -7.43 -13.33
CA PRO A 184 -2.52 -8.39 -12.38
C PRO A 184 -3.62 -9.29 -11.78
N PRO A 185 -3.38 -10.61 -11.70
CA PRO A 185 -4.36 -11.56 -11.18
C PRO A 185 -4.76 -11.22 -9.74
N LEU A 186 -5.92 -11.70 -9.29
CA LEU A 186 -6.36 -11.48 -7.90
C LEU A 186 -5.34 -12.00 -6.89
N LEU A 187 -4.60 -13.07 -7.23
CA LEU A 187 -3.55 -13.64 -6.39
C LEU A 187 -2.36 -12.68 -6.14
N SER A 188 -2.18 -11.63 -6.96
CA SER A 188 -1.21 -10.56 -6.68
C SER A 188 -1.59 -9.69 -5.48
N TYR A 189 -2.84 -9.77 -5.01
CA TYR A 189 -3.40 -9.03 -3.87
C TYR A 189 -3.80 -9.97 -2.75
N LEU A 190 -3.06 -11.08 -2.56
CA LEU A 190 -3.40 -12.13 -1.60
C LEU A 190 -3.65 -11.58 -0.20
N GLU A 191 -2.88 -10.57 0.21
CA GLU A 191 -2.99 -9.89 1.50
C GLU A 191 -4.32 -9.13 1.68
N ALA A 192 -4.96 -8.79 0.57
CA ALA A 192 -6.24 -8.12 0.50
C ALA A 192 -7.40 -9.04 0.11
N LEU A 193 -7.20 -10.36 -0.06
CA LEU A 193 -8.30 -11.29 -0.35
C LEU A 193 -9.02 -11.74 0.95
N PRO A 194 -10.33 -12.01 0.90
CA PRO A 194 -11.02 -12.61 2.05
C PRO A 194 -10.38 -13.95 2.45
N ALA A 195 -10.27 -14.22 3.75
CA ALA A 195 -9.76 -15.50 4.27
C ALA A 195 -10.57 -16.74 3.82
N LEU A 196 -11.78 -16.52 3.28
CA LEU A 196 -12.66 -17.54 2.72
C LEU A 196 -12.40 -17.84 1.24
N CYS A 197 -11.47 -17.13 0.58
CA CYS A 197 -11.01 -17.51 -0.74
C CYS A 197 -10.23 -18.82 -0.61
N ASN A 198 -10.87 -19.93 -0.97
CA ASN A 198 -10.19 -21.21 -1.12
C ASN A 198 -9.24 -21.10 -2.32
N PHE A 199 -7.97 -20.83 -2.07
CA PHE A 199 -6.92 -20.97 -3.06
C PHE A 199 -6.15 -22.26 -2.79
N ASP A 200 -5.81 -22.99 -3.85
CA ASP A 200 -4.98 -24.17 -3.75
C ASP A 200 -3.55 -23.73 -3.41
N GLN A 201 -2.91 -24.33 -2.39
CA GLN A 201 -1.51 -24.08 -2.10
C GLN A 201 -0.63 -24.40 -3.32
N GLU A 202 -1.05 -25.35 -4.17
CA GLU A 202 -0.37 -25.63 -5.44
C GLU A 202 -0.38 -24.41 -6.39
N ASP A 203 -1.44 -23.61 -6.41
CA ASP A 203 -1.51 -22.44 -7.29
C ASP A 203 -0.62 -21.31 -6.80
N VAL A 204 -0.44 -21.15 -5.48
CA VAL A 204 0.58 -20.24 -4.94
C VAL A 204 1.98 -20.74 -5.31
N HIS A 205 2.27 -22.02 -5.11
CA HIS A 205 3.58 -22.60 -5.44
C HIS A 205 3.94 -22.50 -6.93
N LYS A 206 2.95 -22.63 -7.83
CA LYS A 206 3.16 -22.47 -9.28
C LYS A 206 3.55 -21.06 -9.70
N HIS A 207 3.18 -20.04 -8.91
CA HIS A 207 3.41 -18.63 -9.23
C HIS A 207 4.46 -17.95 -8.34
N LEU A 208 5.10 -18.70 -7.43
CA LEU A 208 6.28 -18.25 -6.71
C LEU A 208 7.43 -18.08 -7.69
N HIS A 209 8.01 -16.89 -7.69
CA HIS A 209 9.25 -16.62 -8.41
C HIS A 209 10.45 -17.23 -7.66
N ALA A 210 11.59 -17.35 -8.33
CA ALA A 210 12.80 -17.95 -7.76
C ALA A 210 13.35 -17.19 -6.54
N ASP A 211 12.99 -15.92 -6.37
CA ASP A 211 13.33 -15.08 -5.22
C ASP A 211 12.33 -15.20 -4.05
N GLY A 212 11.30 -16.04 -4.19
CA GLY A 212 10.26 -16.24 -3.18
C GLY A 212 9.13 -15.22 -3.23
N SER A 213 9.13 -14.25 -4.15
CA SER A 213 8.01 -13.32 -4.35
C SER A 213 6.85 -13.99 -5.09
N LEU A 214 5.61 -13.60 -4.76
CA LEU A 214 4.42 -14.00 -5.51
C LEU A 214 4.03 -12.83 -6.42
N PHE A 215 4.16 -12.99 -7.73
CA PHE A 215 3.97 -11.91 -8.72
C PHE A 215 4.77 -10.62 -8.43
N GLN A 216 6.00 -10.74 -7.91
CA GLN A 216 6.84 -9.58 -7.50
C GLN A 216 6.23 -8.72 -6.38
N SER A 217 5.15 -9.17 -5.74
CA SER A 217 4.60 -8.58 -4.53
C SER A 217 5.26 -9.22 -3.31
N SER A 218 5.88 -8.38 -2.47
CA SER A 218 6.48 -8.80 -1.20
C SER A 218 5.42 -9.06 -0.12
N THR A 219 4.25 -8.45 -0.22
CA THR A 219 3.16 -8.56 0.76
C THR A 219 2.31 -9.80 0.57
N ALA A 220 2.18 -10.27 -0.67
CA ALA A 220 1.39 -11.44 -1.00
C ALA A 220 1.96 -12.77 -0.45
N VAL A 221 3.19 -12.79 0.07
CA VAL A 221 3.87 -14.04 0.48
C VAL A 221 3.81 -14.29 1.99
N LEU A 222 3.70 -13.25 2.81
CA LEU A 222 4.01 -13.34 4.25
C LEU A 222 2.79 -13.60 5.15
N MET A 223 1.64 -13.91 4.55
CA MET A 223 0.33 -13.93 5.23
C MET A 223 -0.22 -15.34 5.53
N HIS A 224 0.44 -16.41 5.09
CA HIS A 224 0.03 -17.80 5.27
C HIS A 224 1.23 -18.72 5.48
#